data_AF-A0A966BCT1-F1
#
_entry.id   AF-A0A966BCT1-F1
#
_cell.length_a   1.000
_cell.length_b   1.000
_cell.length_c   1.000
_cell.angle_alpha   90.00
_cell.angle_beta   90.00
_cell.angle_gamma   90.00
#
_symmetry.space_group_name_H-M   'P 1'
#
loop_
_entity.id
_entity.type
_entity.pdbx_description
1 polymer ?
#
loop_
_entity_poly.entity_id
_entity_poly.type
_entity_poly.pdbx_seq_one_letter_code
_entity_poly.pdbx_strand_id
1 'polypeptide(L)'
;GLLLFGLYSVLAGRKFGLNENEALVAASKELGFAVGHASAQLGWRGLSSRPTWRILAYSAEDPPISRSLVLIDAIDGTTIDAYVEDNPEEWISTSNELDGLEREAGLPESEDV
;
A
#
# COMPACT_ATOMS: atom_id res chain seq x y z
N GLY A 1 -38.58 7.53 8.22
CA GLY A 1 -37.68 7.08 7.13
C GLY A 1 -36.74 8.19 6.69
N LEU A 2 -37.22 9.13 5.89
CA LEU A 2 -36.38 10.18 5.27
C LEU A 2 -35.56 11.02 6.24
N LEU A 3 -36.09 11.37 7.42
CA LEU A 3 -35.32 12.15 8.42
C LEU A 3 -34.09 11.39 8.93
N LEU A 4 -34.25 10.09 9.23
CA LEU A 4 -33.14 9.23 9.65
C LEU A 4 -32.11 9.08 8.54
N PHE A 5 -32.58 8.88 7.31
CA PHE A 5 -31.73 8.79 6.13
C PHE A 5 -30.97 10.10 5.86
N GLY A 6 -31.64 11.25 5.96
CA GLY A 6 -31.02 12.57 5.79
C GLY A 6 -29.95 12.83 6.85
N LEU A 7 -30.23 12.50 8.11
CA LEU A 7 -29.25 12.62 9.19
C LEU A 7 -28.03 11.71 8.94
N TYR A 8 -28.27 10.46 8.52
CA TYR A 8 -27.21 9.54 8.15
C TYR A 8 -26.34 10.10 7.01
N SER A 9 -26.95 10.62 5.94
CA SER A 9 -26.25 11.18 4.79
C SER A 9 -25.37 12.37 5.17
N VAL A 10 -25.84 13.25 6.06
CA VAL A 10 -25.05 14.38 6.56
C VAL A 10 -23.88 13.90 7.43
N LEU A 11 -24.11 12.88 8.27
CA LEU A 11 -23.05 12.31 9.13
C LEU A 11 -22.00 11.51 8.34
N ALA A 12 -22.41 10.86 7.25
CA ALA A 12 -21.51 10.12 6.36
C ALA A 12 -20.69 11.05 5.45
N GLY A 13 -21.23 12.21 5.07
CA GLY A 13 -20.55 13.25 4.30
C GLY A 13 -19.49 14.01 5.10
N ARG A 14 -18.44 13.33 5.55
CA ARG A 14 -17.27 13.96 6.20
C ARG A 14 -16.37 14.59 5.15
N LYS A 15 -15.74 15.72 5.49
CA LYS A 15 -14.76 16.37 4.60
C LYS A 15 -13.47 15.55 4.50
N PHE A 16 -12.99 15.44 3.27
CA PHE A 16 -11.66 14.94 2.94
C PHE A 16 -10.64 16.02 3.32
N GLY A 17 -9.81 15.75 4.33
CA GLY A 17 -8.93 16.74 4.95
C GLY A 17 -7.48 16.66 4.48
N LEU A 18 -7.01 15.46 4.13
CA LEU A 18 -5.61 15.16 3.93
C LEU A 18 -5.31 14.81 2.46
N ASN A 19 -4.34 15.50 1.87
CA ASN A 19 -3.91 15.21 0.50
C ASN A 19 -2.93 14.03 0.42
N GLU A 20 -2.62 13.57 -0.78
CA GLU A 20 -1.77 12.40 -1.01
C GLU A 20 -0.35 12.56 -0.45
N ASN A 21 0.27 13.72 -0.66
CA ASN A 21 1.63 14.01 -0.18
C ASN A 21 1.69 14.02 1.35
N GLU A 22 0.69 14.61 2.00
CA GLU A 22 0.55 14.59 3.46
C GLU A 22 0.37 13.17 3.99
N ALA A 23 -0.38 12.33 3.26
CA ALA A 23 -0.56 10.92 3.60
C ALA A 23 0.77 10.15 3.52
N LEU A 24 1.54 10.35 2.44
CA LEU A 24 2.86 9.74 2.26
C LEU A 24 3.83 10.17 3.36
N VAL A 25 3.81 11.44 3.76
CA VAL A 25 4.62 11.96 4.86
C VAL A 25 4.17 11.36 6.20
N ALA A 26 2.86 11.20 6.43
CA ALA A 26 2.33 10.56 7.63
C ALA A 26 2.76 9.08 7.72
N ALA A 27 2.63 8.32 6.63
CA ALA A 27 3.07 6.93 6.58
C ALA A 27 4.58 6.79 6.76
N SER A 28 5.39 7.65 6.12
CA SER A 28 6.85 7.61 6.26
C SER A 28 7.31 7.83 7.70
N LYS A 29 6.56 8.58 8.52
CA LYS A 29 6.85 8.76 9.94
C LYS A 29 6.54 7.51 10.78
N GLU A 30 5.62 6.68 10.33
CA GLU A 30 5.20 5.45 11.03
C GLU A 30 6.20 4.29 10.79
N LEU A 31 6.76 4.21 9.59
CA LEU A 31 7.46 3.01 9.10
C LEU A 31 8.82 2.73 9.73
N GLY A 32 9.46 3.72 10.37
CA GLY A 32 10.72 3.52 11.08
C GLY A 32 11.94 3.17 10.20
N PHE A 33 11.78 3.06 8.88
CA PHE A 33 12.85 2.89 7.89
C PHE A 33 12.83 4.00 6.84
N ALA A 34 13.95 4.18 6.13
CA ALA A 34 14.04 5.14 5.04
C ALA A 34 13.23 4.64 3.84
N VAL A 35 12.20 5.38 3.44
CA VAL A 35 11.33 5.03 2.31
C VAL A 35 12.00 5.43 0.98
N GLY A 36 12.08 4.48 0.05
CA GLY A 36 12.54 4.71 -1.33
C GLY A 36 11.36 4.98 -2.27
N HIS A 37 10.78 3.91 -2.83
CA HIS A 37 9.58 4.00 -3.66
C HIS A 37 8.32 3.83 -2.80
N ALA A 38 7.37 4.76 -2.95
CA ALA A 38 6.07 4.67 -2.32
C ALA A 38 4.95 5.06 -3.29
N SER A 39 3.78 4.50 -3.06
CA SER A 39 2.55 4.80 -3.80
C SER A 39 1.39 4.92 -2.83
N ALA A 40 0.47 5.82 -3.12
CA ALA A 40 -0.73 6.03 -2.33
C ALA A 40 -1.98 5.77 -3.17
N GLN A 41 -2.95 5.10 -2.57
CA GLN A 41 -4.23 4.81 -3.20
C GLN A 41 -5.36 5.24 -2.27
N LEU A 42 -6.34 5.98 -2.81
CA LEU A 42 -7.51 6.38 -2.05
C LEU A 42 -8.56 5.26 -2.07
N GLY A 43 -9.04 4.88 -0.89
CA GLY A 43 -10.15 3.95 -0.71
C GLY A 43 -11.18 4.46 0.30
N TRP A 44 -12.23 3.66 0.53
CA TRP A 44 -13.29 3.94 1.49
C TRP A 44 -13.51 2.76 2.42
N ARG A 45 -13.78 3.03 3.69
CA ARG A 45 -13.96 2.02 4.74
C ARG A 45 -15.22 2.25 5.57
N GLY A 46 -15.83 1.15 5.98
CA GLY A 46 -16.96 1.13 6.91
C GLY A 46 -18.26 1.64 6.33
N LEU A 47 -19.32 1.63 7.14
CA LEU A 47 -20.67 2.03 6.72
C LEU A 47 -20.74 3.50 6.28
N SER A 48 -20.03 4.38 6.99
CA SER A 48 -20.01 5.82 6.69
C SER A 48 -19.11 6.21 5.50
N SER A 49 -18.59 5.25 4.73
CA SER A 49 -17.65 5.51 3.63
C SER A 49 -16.55 6.48 4.04
N ARG A 50 -15.82 6.16 5.12
CA ARG A 50 -14.72 7.02 5.57
C ARG A 50 -13.56 6.91 4.57
N PRO A 51 -13.06 8.03 4.01
CA PRO A 51 -11.96 8.00 3.07
C PRO A 51 -10.67 7.57 3.80
N THR A 52 -9.86 6.73 3.16
CA THR A 52 -8.67 6.14 3.75
C THR A 52 -7.58 6.01 2.69
N TRP A 53 -6.39 6.49 2.99
CA TRP A 53 -5.20 6.30 2.16
C TRP A 53 -4.59 4.94 2.46
N ARG A 54 -4.35 4.14 1.43
CA ARG A 54 -3.59 2.89 1.47
C ARG A 54 -2.25 3.15 0.82
N ILE A 55 -1.19 3.05 1.60
CA ILE A 55 0.15 3.45 1.17
C ILE A 55 1.02 2.21 1.15
N LEU A 56 1.53 1.87 -0.03
CA LEU A 56 2.52 0.82 -0.22
C LEU A 56 3.89 1.49 -0.33
N ALA A 57 4.81 1.14 0.56
CA ALA A 57 6.15 1.72 0.61
C ALA A 57 7.23 0.65 0.72
N TYR A 58 8.34 0.86 0.01
CA TYR A 58 9.55 0.04 0.01
C TYR A 58 10.69 0.80 0.67
N SER A 59 11.63 0.06 1.26
CA SER A 59 12.84 0.64 1.82
C SER A 59 13.74 1.24 0.72
N ALA A 60 14.65 2.15 1.09
CA ALA A 60 15.45 2.93 0.16
C ALA A 60 16.70 2.21 -0.37
N GLU A 61 17.04 1.05 0.22
CA GLU A 61 18.12 0.19 -0.26
C GLU A 61 17.82 -0.38 -1.66
N ASP A 62 18.88 -0.70 -2.39
CA ASP A 62 18.83 -1.37 -3.69
C ASP A 62 19.61 -2.69 -3.57
N PRO A 63 18.94 -3.86 -3.49
CA PRO A 63 17.48 -4.06 -3.56
C PRO A 63 16.73 -3.70 -2.25
N PRO A 64 15.41 -3.41 -2.31
CA PRO A 64 14.61 -3.05 -1.14
C PRO A 64 14.43 -4.25 -0.21
N ILE A 65 14.90 -4.10 1.04
CA ILE A 65 14.91 -5.17 2.06
C ILE A 65 13.62 -5.27 2.87
N SER A 66 12.81 -4.21 2.88
CA SER A 66 11.54 -4.17 3.62
C SER A 66 10.45 -3.55 2.76
N ARG A 67 9.23 -4.05 2.95
CA ARG A 67 8.02 -3.49 2.33
C ARG A 67 6.93 -3.31 3.38
N SER A 68 6.02 -2.40 3.10
CA SER A 68 4.99 -2.05 4.06
C SER A 68 3.70 -1.58 3.41
N LEU A 69 2.60 -1.83 4.11
CA LEU A 69 1.28 -1.31 3.79
C LEU A 69 0.73 -0.55 4.99
N VAL A 70 0.54 0.76 4.84
CA VAL A 70 0.03 1.65 5.88
C VAL A 70 -1.35 2.18 5.49
N LEU A 71 -2.28 2.18 6.43
CA LEU A 71 -3.60 2.76 6.28
C LEU A 71 -3.70 4.05 7.10
N ILE A 72 -3.96 5.17 6.43
CA ILE A 72 -4.10 6.48 7.06
C ILE A 72 -5.54 7.00 6.88
N ASP A 73 -6.20 7.48 7.94
CA ASP A 73 -7.52 8.14 7.82
C ASP A 73 -7.34 9.47 7.07
N ALA A 74 -8.05 9.64 5.95
CA ALA A 74 -7.89 10.83 5.10
C ALA A 74 -8.63 12.07 5.66
N ILE A 75 -9.30 11.95 6.80
CA ILE A 75 -9.97 13.07 7.49
C ILE A 75 -9.00 13.79 8.42
N ASP A 76 -8.24 13.04 9.23
CA ASP A 76 -7.39 13.59 10.29
C ASP A 76 -5.92 13.14 10.24
N GLY A 77 -5.55 12.25 9.32
CA GLY A 77 -4.19 11.75 9.17
C GLY A 77 -3.78 10.69 10.17
N THR A 78 -4.72 10.15 10.96
CA THR A 78 -4.41 9.13 11.97
C THR A 78 -4.02 7.80 11.28
N THR A 79 -2.95 7.18 11.76
CA THR A 79 -2.60 5.80 11.40
C THR A 79 -3.68 4.85 11.90
N ILE A 80 -4.39 4.21 10.97
CA ILE A 80 -5.41 3.20 11.27
C ILE A 80 -4.75 1.85 11.52
N ASP A 81 -3.81 1.48 10.64
CA ASP A 81 -3.09 0.22 10.68
C ASP A 81 -1.76 0.35 9.92
N ALA A 82 -0.78 -0.44 10.29
CA ALA A 82 0.51 -0.50 9.64
C ALA A 82 1.03 -1.94 9.67
N TYR A 83 1.31 -2.47 8.49
CA TYR A 83 1.91 -3.78 8.32
C TYR A 83 3.25 -3.62 7.63
N VAL A 84 4.29 -4.14 8.27
CA VAL A 84 5.67 -4.10 7.76
C VAL A 84 6.19 -5.54 7.72
N GLU A 85 6.79 -5.90 6.61
CA GLU A 85 7.41 -7.21 6.44
C GLU A 85 8.74 -7.10 5.70
N ASP A 86 9.60 -8.10 5.95
CA ASP A 86 10.82 -8.27 5.18
C ASP A 86 10.46 -8.60 3.73
N ASN A 87 11.26 -8.09 2.80
CA ASN A 87 11.11 -8.33 1.37
C ASN A 87 12.30 -9.16 0.86
N PRO A 88 12.38 -10.47 1.17
CA PRO A 88 13.44 -11.31 0.67
C PRO A 88 13.29 -11.49 -0.85
N GLU A 89 14.37 -11.30 -1.60
CA GLU A 89 14.39 -11.47 -3.06
C GLU A 89 14.36 -12.93 -3.55
N GLU A 90 13.81 -13.85 -2.75
CA GLU A 90 13.78 -15.29 -3.07
C GLU A 90 13.02 -15.60 -4.36
N TRP A 91 12.02 -14.77 -4.70
CA TRP A 91 11.27 -14.86 -5.96
C TRP A 91 12.11 -14.59 -7.22
N ILE A 92 13.07 -13.66 -7.17
CA ILE A 92 13.97 -13.33 -8.30
C ILE A 92 15.03 -14.42 -8.43
N SER A 93 15.49 -14.96 -7.31
CA SER A 93 16.41 -16.10 -7.31
C SER A 93 15.76 -17.33 -7.94
N THR A 94 14.51 -17.61 -7.58
CA THR A 94 13.75 -18.74 -8.12
C THR A 94 13.49 -18.60 -9.62
N SER A 95 13.11 -17.42 -10.11
CA SER A 95 12.90 -17.20 -11.55
C SER A 95 14.18 -17.38 -12.36
N ASN A 96 15.29 -16.79 -11.90
CA ASN A 96 16.59 -16.96 -12.56
C ASN A 96 17.07 -18.42 -12.58
N GLU A 97 16.81 -19.18 -11.50
CA GLU A 97 17.13 -20.60 -11.44
C GLU A 97 16.26 -21.43 -12.40
N LEU A 98 14.96 -21.13 -12.47
CA LEU A 98 14.03 -21.75 -13.43
C LEU A 98 14.45 -21.47 -14.87
N ASP A 99 14.79 -20.22 -15.22
CA ASP A 99 15.28 -19.86 -16.55
C ASP A 99 16.56 -20.64 -16.92
N GLY A 100 17.46 -20.82 -15.94
CA GLY A 100 18.66 -21.64 -16.11
C GLY A 100 18.34 -23.12 -16.41
N LEU A 101 17.38 -23.68 -15.68
CA LEU A 101 16.92 -25.06 -15.86
C LEU A 101 16.16 -25.25 -17.18
N GLU A 102 15.32 -24.29 -17.60
CA GLU A 102 14.62 -24.31 -18.89
C GLU A 102 15.61 -24.28 -20.05
N ARG A 103 16.65 -23.44 -19.97
CA ARG A 103 17.74 -23.38 -20.95
C ARG A 103 18.52 -24.69 -21.03
N GLU A 104 18.80 -25.34 -19.90
CA GLU A 104 19.49 -26.64 -19.88
C GLU A 104 18.61 -27.77 -20.44
N ALA A 105 17.30 -27.72 -20.19
CA ALA A 105 16.31 -28.68 -20.69
C ALA A 105 15.89 -28.45 -22.15
N GLY A 106 16.33 -27.34 -22.79
CA GLY A 106 15.94 -26.98 -24.15
C GLY A 106 14.48 -26.56 -24.29
N LEU A 107 13.86 -26.10 -23.19
CA LEU A 107 12.50 -25.59 -23.16
C LEU A 107 12.49 -24.12 -23.61
N PRO A 108 11.39 -23.65 -24.23
CA PRO A 108 11.24 -22.23 -24.55
C PRO A 108 11.14 -21.42 -23.26
N GLU A 109 11.87 -20.31 -23.20
CA GLU A 109 11.88 -19.36 -22.09
C GLU A 109 10.46 -18.84 -21.83
N SER A 110 10.02 -18.87 -20.58
CA SER A 110 8.72 -18.31 -20.22
C SER A 110 8.76 -16.77 -20.41
N GLU A 111 7.82 -16.20 -21.17
CA GLU A 111 7.74 -14.74 -21.31
C GLU A 111 7.35 -14.14 -19.94
N ASP A 112 8.23 -13.34 -19.36
CA ASP A 112 7.96 -12.52 -18.18
C ASP A 112 6.74 -11.61 -18.45
N VAL A 113 5.64 -11.83 -17.72
CA VAL A 113 4.38 -11.05 -17.80
C VAL A 113 4.39 -9.86 -16.86
#